data_AF-A0A2S5UXF7-F1
#
_entry.id   AF-A0A2S5UXF7-F1
#
_cell.length_a   1.000
_cell.length_b   1.000
_cell.length_c   1.000
_cell.angle_alpha   90.00
_cell.angle_beta   90.00
_cell.angle_gamma   90.00
#
_symmetry.space_group_name_H-M   'P 1'
#
loop_
_entity.id
_entity.type
_entity.pdbx_description
1 polymer ?
#
loop_
_entity_poly.entity_id
_entity_poly.type
_entity_poly.pdbx_seq_one_letter_code
_entity_poly.pdbx_strand_id
1 'polypeptide(L)'
;MPTALDAVARVREAGLGVGVVSNQSGIARGLLIEAQVQAVNARVDELFGGFDVWRYCPHGPEDGCECRKPKPGMVRSAAGALGLDASEVAVVGDIAADLTAAHAAGARAVLVPTPVTRPEEVAAAAFVADTLAAAVELLLAGGVPSPAQASPERGEG
;
A
#
# COMPACT_ATOMS: atom_id res chain seq x y z
N MET A 1 -13.11 -7.60 3.93
CA MET A 1 -12.21 -7.28 5.06
C MET A 1 -13.03 -6.53 6.11
N PRO A 2 -13.28 -7.09 7.30
CA PRO A 2 -14.27 -6.56 8.23
C PRO A 2 -13.93 -5.19 8.82
N THR A 3 -12.65 -4.85 9.01
CA THR A 3 -12.22 -3.58 9.66
C THR A 3 -11.77 -2.50 8.68
N ALA A 4 -12.07 -2.67 7.37
CA ALA A 4 -11.60 -1.73 6.35
C ALA A 4 -12.23 -0.34 6.48
N LEU A 5 -13.53 -0.27 6.77
CA LEU A 5 -14.23 1.01 6.95
C LEU A 5 -13.67 1.79 8.14
N ASP A 6 -13.50 1.12 9.28
CA ASP A 6 -12.94 1.71 10.49
C ASP A 6 -11.52 2.22 10.26
N ALA A 7 -10.69 1.43 9.58
CA ALA A 7 -9.31 1.83 9.24
C ALA A 7 -9.28 3.10 8.39
N VAL A 8 -10.09 3.17 7.34
CA VAL A 8 -10.16 4.34 6.45
C VAL A 8 -10.71 5.56 7.19
N ALA A 9 -11.76 5.39 8.01
CA ALA A 9 -12.31 6.47 8.83
C ALA A 9 -11.23 7.03 9.77
N ARG A 10 -10.46 6.16 10.43
CA ARG A 10 -9.41 6.55 11.36
C ARG A 10 -8.27 7.34 10.70
N VAL A 11 -7.86 6.94 9.49
CA VAL A 11 -6.88 7.69 8.69
C VAL A 11 -7.40 9.12 8.40
N ARG A 12 -8.67 9.25 8.02
CA ARG A 12 -9.28 10.56 7.75
C ARG A 12 -9.45 11.42 9.00
N GLU A 13 -9.86 10.82 10.12
CA GLU A 13 -9.95 11.50 11.43
C GLU A 13 -8.59 12.03 11.90
N ALA A 14 -7.51 11.35 11.55
CA ALA A 14 -6.14 11.81 11.79
C ALA A 14 -5.69 12.93 10.82
N GLY A 15 -6.54 13.36 9.88
CA GLY A 15 -6.24 14.39 8.90
C GLY A 15 -5.28 13.95 7.79
N LEU A 16 -5.15 12.63 7.56
CA LEU A 16 -4.25 12.06 6.57
C LEU A 16 -4.99 11.72 5.27
N GLY A 17 -4.29 11.83 4.14
CA GLY A 17 -4.77 11.34 2.84
C GLY A 17 -4.78 9.81 2.79
N VAL A 18 -5.77 9.24 2.13
CA VAL A 18 -5.97 7.79 1.97
C VAL A 18 -6.08 7.41 0.50
N GLY A 19 -5.38 6.36 0.09
CA GLY A 19 -5.35 5.93 -1.30
C GLY A 19 -5.20 4.43 -1.48
N VAL A 20 -5.37 3.97 -2.71
CA VAL A 20 -5.27 2.56 -3.09
C VAL A 20 -4.25 2.37 -4.19
N VAL A 21 -3.34 1.42 -4.01
CA VAL A 21 -2.38 0.97 -5.03
C VAL A 21 -2.56 -0.53 -5.31
N SER A 22 -2.94 -0.90 -6.54
CA SER A 22 -3.36 -2.28 -6.85
C SER A 22 -2.77 -2.84 -8.14
N ASN A 23 -2.30 -4.09 -8.11
CA ASN A 23 -1.93 -4.81 -9.33
C ASN A 23 -3.22 -5.41 -9.96
N GLN A 24 -3.56 -5.03 -11.19
CA GLN A 24 -4.75 -5.46 -11.92
C GLN A 24 -4.37 -6.24 -13.19
N SER A 25 -3.54 -7.28 -13.03
CA SER A 25 -3.06 -8.10 -14.17
C SER A 25 -4.13 -8.94 -14.84
N GLY A 26 -5.36 -8.96 -14.32
CA GLY A 26 -6.51 -9.50 -15.05
C GLY A 26 -6.70 -8.81 -16.41
N ILE A 27 -6.31 -7.53 -16.52
CA ILE A 27 -6.36 -6.78 -17.79
C ILE A 27 -5.39 -7.37 -18.82
N ALA A 28 -4.09 -7.45 -18.51
CA ALA A 28 -3.11 -8.05 -19.41
C ALA A 28 -3.41 -9.52 -19.76
N ARG A 29 -4.11 -10.24 -18.88
CA ARG A 29 -4.54 -11.63 -19.11
C ARG A 29 -5.83 -11.76 -19.92
N GLY A 30 -6.46 -10.65 -20.32
CA GLY A 30 -7.75 -10.64 -21.02
C GLY A 30 -8.93 -11.13 -20.17
N LEU A 31 -8.77 -11.22 -18.85
CA LEU A 31 -9.82 -11.65 -17.91
C LEU A 31 -10.72 -10.50 -17.48
N LEU A 32 -10.21 -9.27 -17.56
CA LEU A 32 -10.91 -8.05 -17.21
C LEU A 32 -10.64 -6.98 -18.26
N ILE A 33 -11.58 -6.06 -18.45
CA ILE A 33 -11.35 -4.80 -19.17
C ILE A 33 -11.20 -3.65 -18.17
N GLU A 34 -10.57 -2.57 -18.62
CA GLU A 34 -10.31 -1.40 -17.77
C GLU A 34 -11.61 -0.80 -17.18
N ALA A 35 -12.69 -0.77 -17.96
CA ALA A 35 -13.98 -0.30 -17.48
C ALA A 35 -14.54 -1.12 -16.31
N GLN A 36 -14.24 -2.43 -16.23
CA GLN A 36 -14.66 -3.26 -15.10
C GLN A 36 -13.88 -2.93 -13.83
N VAL A 37 -12.57 -2.69 -13.95
CA VAL A 37 -11.74 -2.24 -12.82
C VAL A 37 -12.22 -0.88 -12.33
N GLN A 38 -12.50 0.06 -13.24
CA GLN A 38 -13.04 1.36 -12.89
C GLN A 38 -14.41 1.26 -12.21
N ALA A 39 -15.30 0.39 -12.68
CA ALA A 39 -16.60 0.16 -12.04
C ALA A 39 -16.46 -0.40 -10.61
N VAL A 40 -15.50 -1.30 -10.38
CA VAL A 40 -15.19 -1.80 -9.02
C VAL A 40 -14.65 -0.69 -8.15
N ASN A 41 -13.71 0.13 -8.64
CA ASN A 41 -13.14 1.24 -7.88
C ASN A 41 -14.23 2.27 -7.52
N ALA A 42 -15.12 2.62 -8.45
CA ALA A 42 -16.25 3.51 -8.19
C ALA A 42 -17.19 2.94 -7.11
N ARG A 43 -17.46 1.63 -7.15
CA ARG A 43 -18.26 0.98 -6.09
C ARG A 43 -17.55 1.01 -4.73
N VAL A 44 -16.23 0.86 -4.72
CA VAL A 44 -15.43 1.01 -3.50
C VAL A 44 -15.48 2.45 -2.99
N ASP A 45 -15.35 3.45 -3.87
CA ASP A 45 -15.50 4.86 -3.49
C ASP A 45 -16.87 5.14 -2.88
N GLU A 46 -17.96 4.65 -3.45
CA GLU A 46 -19.31 4.78 -2.88
C GLU A 46 -19.42 4.21 -1.47
N LEU A 47 -18.83 3.03 -1.23
CA LEU A 47 -18.89 2.35 0.06
C LEU A 47 -18.04 3.04 1.12
N PHE A 48 -16.92 3.65 0.72
CA PHE A 48 -15.94 4.23 1.63
C PHE A 48 -16.00 5.77 1.69
N GLY A 49 -16.83 6.43 0.89
CA GLY A 49 -16.87 7.89 0.80
C GLY A 49 -15.74 8.51 -0.03
N GLY A 50 -15.13 7.74 -0.95
CA GLY A 50 -14.11 8.19 -1.89
C GLY A 50 -12.67 8.15 -1.36
N PHE A 51 -11.72 7.71 -2.18
CA PHE A 51 -10.29 7.80 -1.87
C PHE A 51 -9.65 9.02 -2.55
N ASP A 52 -8.63 9.60 -1.90
CA ASP A 52 -7.90 10.76 -2.42
C ASP A 52 -7.05 10.39 -3.65
N VAL A 53 -6.58 9.14 -3.72
CA VAL A 53 -5.80 8.65 -4.85
C VAL A 53 -6.03 7.18 -5.14
N TRP A 54 -6.24 6.88 -6.42
CA TRP A 54 -6.21 5.53 -6.98
C TRP A 54 -5.01 5.39 -7.92
N ARG A 55 -4.26 4.28 -7.78
CA ARG A 55 -3.31 3.80 -8.78
C ARG A 55 -3.51 2.32 -8.98
N TYR A 56 -3.61 1.88 -10.23
CA TYR A 56 -3.54 0.48 -10.56
C TYR A 56 -2.60 0.23 -11.72
N CYS A 57 -2.00 -0.95 -11.73
CA CYS A 57 -1.13 -1.39 -12.81
C CYS A 57 -1.83 -2.48 -13.61
N PRO A 58 -2.18 -2.24 -14.90
CA PRO A 58 -2.91 -3.20 -15.72
C PRO A 58 -2.02 -4.32 -16.29
N HIS A 59 -0.71 -4.17 -16.16
CA HIS A 59 0.31 -4.96 -16.84
C HIS A 59 0.54 -6.36 -16.25
N GLY A 60 0.96 -7.27 -17.12
CA GLY A 60 1.48 -8.59 -16.79
C GLY A 60 2.91 -8.54 -16.24
N PRO A 61 3.43 -9.70 -15.77
CA PRO A 61 4.80 -9.80 -15.26
C PRO A 61 5.88 -9.46 -16.31
N GLU A 62 5.65 -9.82 -17.57
CA GLU A 62 6.64 -9.71 -18.67
C GLU A 62 6.63 -8.36 -19.39
N ASP A 63 5.67 -7.47 -19.09
CA ASP A 63 5.48 -6.21 -19.81
C ASP A 63 6.56 -5.16 -19.50
N GLY A 64 7.49 -5.43 -18.58
CA GLY A 64 8.60 -4.54 -18.24
C GLY A 64 8.21 -3.21 -17.59
N CYS A 65 6.93 -2.98 -17.28
CA CYS A 65 6.45 -1.70 -16.75
C CYS A 65 7.06 -1.33 -15.38
N GLU A 66 7.07 -0.04 -15.03
CA GLU A 66 7.57 0.46 -13.74
C GLU A 66 6.50 0.50 -12.63
N CYS A 67 5.23 0.28 -12.96
CA CYS A 67 4.13 0.37 -11.99
C CYS A 67 3.93 -0.89 -11.16
N ARG A 68 4.18 -2.08 -11.72
CA ARG A 68 3.75 -3.35 -11.15
C ARG A 68 4.53 -3.65 -9.87
N LYS A 69 3.84 -3.78 -8.74
CA LYS A 69 4.46 -4.26 -7.48
C LYS A 69 5.11 -5.62 -7.75
N PRO A 70 6.38 -5.84 -7.36
CA PRO A 70 7.12 -5.15 -6.30
C PRO A 70 7.87 -3.86 -6.69
N LYS A 71 7.73 -3.34 -7.91
CA LYS A 71 8.33 -2.05 -8.29
C LYS A 71 7.64 -0.89 -7.54
N PRO A 72 8.37 0.21 -7.24
CA PRO A 72 7.87 1.30 -6.40
C PRO A 72 6.99 2.32 -7.14
N GLY A 73 6.82 2.19 -8.46
CA GLY A 73 6.25 3.25 -9.30
C GLY A 73 4.85 3.70 -8.86
N MET A 74 3.96 2.76 -8.51
CA MET A 74 2.62 3.13 -8.01
C MET A 74 2.67 3.86 -6.68
N VAL A 75 3.54 3.45 -5.74
CA VAL A 75 3.65 4.07 -4.42
C VAL A 75 4.16 5.50 -4.56
N ARG A 76 5.23 5.72 -5.35
CA ARG A 76 5.76 7.06 -5.63
C ARG A 76 4.74 7.95 -6.35
N SER A 77 4.01 7.38 -7.31
CA SER A 77 2.96 8.11 -8.04
C SER A 77 1.78 8.48 -7.15
N ALA A 78 1.42 7.63 -6.19
CA ALA A 78 0.38 7.92 -5.21
C ALA A 78 0.81 9.01 -4.22
N ALA A 79 2.03 8.91 -3.66
CA ALA A 79 2.59 9.93 -2.78
C ALA A 79 2.63 11.31 -3.46
N GLY A 80 3.16 11.39 -4.69
CA GLY A 80 3.20 12.64 -5.44
C GLY A 80 1.83 13.25 -5.75
N ALA A 81 0.80 12.42 -5.94
CA ALA A 81 -0.57 12.91 -6.13
C ALA A 81 -1.18 13.49 -4.85
N LEU A 82 -0.73 13.04 -3.69
CA LEU A 82 -1.06 13.59 -2.39
C LEU A 82 -0.18 14.81 -2.03
N GLY A 83 0.80 15.16 -2.87
CA GLY A 83 1.77 16.21 -2.58
C GLY A 83 2.78 15.85 -1.49
N LEU A 84 3.04 14.55 -1.30
CA LEU A 84 3.91 14.01 -0.26
C LEU A 84 5.16 13.34 -0.86
N ASP A 85 6.23 13.30 -0.07
CA ASP A 85 7.35 12.42 -0.31
C ASP A 85 7.02 10.98 0.07
N ALA A 86 7.64 10.01 -0.62
CA ALA A 86 7.39 8.60 -0.35
C ALA A 86 7.81 8.19 1.08
N SER A 87 8.75 8.89 1.71
CA SER A 87 9.15 8.69 3.12
C SER A 87 8.09 9.08 4.14
N GLU A 88 7.12 9.89 3.74
CA GLU A 88 6.02 10.36 4.58
C GLU A 88 4.82 9.41 4.54
N VAL A 89 4.70 8.59 3.49
CA VAL A 89 3.59 7.65 3.34
C VAL A 89 3.87 6.29 3.98
N ALA A 90 2.80 5.53 4.19
CA ALA A 90 2.83 4.14 4.61
C ALA A 90 1.96 3.30 3.68
N VAL A 91 2.39 2.06 3.42
CA VAL A 91 1.63 1.08 2.65
C VAL A 91 1.23 -0.05 3.57
N VAL A 92 -0.05 -0.38 3.57
CA VAL A 92 -0.59 -1.58 4.22
C VAL A 92 -0.99 -2.56 3.11
N GLY A 93 -0.43 -3.76 3.14
CA GLY A 93 -0.65 -4.78 2.12
C GLY A 93 -0.72 -6.17 2.72
N ASP A 94 -1.12 -7.16 1.92
CA ASP A 94 -1.31 -8.55 2.37
C ASP A 94 -0.29 -9.52 1.78
N ILE A 95 0.57 -9.06 0.87
CA ILE A 95 1.61 -9.87 0.25
C ILE A 95 2.98 -9.18 0.26
N ALA A 96 4.04 -9.97 0.16
CA ALA A 96 5.42 -9.47 0.15
C ALA A 96 5.71 -8.45 -0.97
N ALA A 97 5.01 -8.56 -2.11
CA ALA A 97 5.16 -7.60 -3.20
C ALA A 97 4.75 -6.17 -2.79
N ASP A 98 3.78 -6.02 -1.89
CA ASP A 98 3.33 -4.72 -1.39
C ASP A 98 4.40 -4.07 -0.50
N LEU A 99 4.92 -4.85 0.44
CA LEU A 99 5.98 -4.44 1.36
C LEU A 99 7.25 -4.09 0.58
N THR A 100 7.60 -4.90 -0.43
CA THR A 100 8.77 -4.64 -1.27
C THR A 100 8.61 -3.34 -2.07
N ALA A 101 7.44 -3.08 -2.64
CA ALA A 101 7.17 -1.84 -3.35
C ALA A 101 7.24 -0.62 -2.42
N ALA A 102 6.73 -0.75 -1.20
CA ALA A 102 6.80 0.29 -0.17
C ALA A 102 8.25 0.61 0.20
N HIS A 103 9.05 -0.40 0.57
CA HIS A 103 10.45 -0.21 0.92
C HIS A 103 11.28 0.34 -0.24
N ALA A 104 11.08 -0.15 -1.46
CA ALA A 104 11.75 0.38 -2.66
C ALA A 104 11.34 1.82 -3.00
N ALA A 105 10.17 2.26 -2.55
CA ALA A 105 9.75 3.66 -2.64
C ALA A 105 10.35 4.52 -1.52
N GLY A 106 10.87 3.93 -0.45
CA GLY A 106 11.28 4.63 0.77
C GLY A 106 10.13 4.85 1.76
N ALA A 107 9.00 4.17 1.58
CA ALA A 107 7.82 4.26 2.44
C ALA A 107 7.88 3.26 3.61
N ARG A 108 7.05 3.53 4.63
CA ARG A 108 6.75 2.58 5.71
C ARG A 108 5.88 1.44 5.18
N ALA A 109 5.99 0.25 5.77
CA ALA A 109 5.21 -0.91 5.35
C ALA A 109 4.69 -1.70 6.56
N VAL A 110 3.44 -2.16 6.48
CA VAL A 110 2.82 -3.09 7.44
C VAL A 110 2.12 -4.20 6.66
N LEU A 111 2.37 -5.46 7.04
CA LEU A 111 1.66 -6.61 6.51
C LEU A 111 0.37 -6.85 7.31
N VAL A 112 -0.74 -7.05 6.61
CA VAL A 112 -1.99 -7.57 7.18
C VAL A 112 -2.30 -8.90 6.51
N PRO A 113 -1.97 -10.04 7.14
CA PRO A 113 -2.15 -11.35 6.53
C PRO A 113 -3.62 -11.66 6.24
N THR A 114 -3.86 -12.32 5.12
CA THR A 114 -5.13 -12.92 4.73
C THR A 114 -4.96 -14.44 4.64
N PRO A 115 -6.03 -15.24 4.46
CA PRO A 115 -5.91 -16.69 4.30
C PRO A 115 -5.04 -17.14 3.10
N VAL A 116 -4.73 -16.23 2.17
CA VAL A 116 -3.87 -16.51 1.01
C VAL A 116 -2.46 -15.94 1.15
N THR A 117 -2.19 -15.15 2.20
CA THR A 117 -0.83 -14.69 2.52
C THR A 117 0.02 -15.88 2.91
N ARG A 118 1.22 -15.98 2.34
CA ARG A 118 2.08 -17.14 2.57
C ARG A 118 2.78 -17.04 3.93
N PRO A 119 2.91 -18.13 4.70
CA PRO A 119 3.53 -18.09 6.03
C PRO A 119 4.96 -17.51 6.04
N GLU A 120 5.75 -17.77 5.00
CA GLU A 120 7.09 -17.22 4.85
C GLU A 120 7.10 -15.70 4.67
N GLU A 121 6.05 -15.12 4.07
CA GLU A 121 5.93 -13.66 3.93
C GLU A 121 5.59 -13.01 5.27
N VAL A 122 4.76 -13.67 6.08
CA VAL A 122 4.47 -13.24 7.46
C VAL A 122 5.72 -13.29 8.32
N ALA A 123 6.48 -14.38 8.25
CA ALA A 123 7.71 -14.55 9.01
C ALA A 123 8.81 -13.55 8.63
N ALA A 124 8.83 -13.09 7.38
CA ALA A 124 9.81 -12.12 6.88
C ALA A 124 9.42 -10.65 7.11
N ALA A 125 8.15 -10.36 7.43
CA ALA A 125 7.67 -9.00 7.61
C ALA A 125 8.13 -8.42 8.96
N ALA A 126 8.75 -7.24 8.92
CA ALA A 126 9.19 -6.54 10.14
C ALA A 126 8.02 -6.07 11.01
N PHE A 127 6.90 -5.70 10.38
CA PHE A 127 5.70 -5.24 11.06
C PHE A 127 4.48 -5.96 10.49
N VAL A 128 3.73 -6.61 11.39
CA VAL A 128 2.53 -7.38 11.07
C VAL A 128 1.41 -6.91 11.99
N ALA A 129 0.21 -6.77 11.44
CA ALA A 129 -1.00 -6.51 12.21
C ALA A 129 -2.11 -7.46 11.75
N ASP A 130 -2.95 -7.89 12.70
CA ASP A 130 -4.01 -8.87 12.41
C ASP A 130 -5.15 -8.29 11.54
N THR A 131 -5.29 -6.96 11.52
CA THR A 131 -6.36 -6.27 10.82
C THR A 131 -5.91 -4.92 10.26
N LEU A 132 -6.65 -4.37 9.29
CA LEU A 132 -6.38 -3.03 8.76
C LEU A 132 -6.46 -1.95 9.86
N ALA A 133 -7.46 -2.02 10.74
CA ALA A 133 -7.58 -1.07 11.85
C ALA A 133 -6.36 -1.14 12.79
N ALA A 134 -5.91 -2.35 13.14
CA ALA A 134 -4.71 -2.53 13.96
C ALA A 134 -3.44 -2.01 13.26
N ALA A 135 -3.32 -2.18 11.94
CA ALA A 135 -2.21 -1.64 11.15
C ALA A 135 -2.19 -0.10 11.18
N VAL A 136 -3.37 0.53 11.05
CA VAL A 136 -3.51 1.99 11.13
C VAL A 136 -3.14 2.50 12.51
N GLU A 137 -3.63 1.88 13.59
CA GLU A 137 -3.27 2.27 14.95
C GLU A 137 -1.77 2.13 15.22
N LEU A 138 -1.13 1.05 14.74
CA LEU A 138 0.31 0.85 14.85
C LEU A 138 1.09 1.99 14.16
N LEU A 139 0.64 2.41 12.97
CA LEU A 139 1.24 3.50 12.20
C LEU A 139 1.06 4.87 12.89
N LEU A 140 -0.15 5.15 13.38
CA LEU A 140 -0.48 6.41 14.06
C LEU A 140 0.23 6.55 15.40
N ALA A 141 0.45 5.45 16.11
CA ALA A 141 1.22 5.42 17.36
C ALA A 141 2.73 5.59 17.15
N GLY A 142 3.22 5.68 15.90
CA GLY A 142 4.64 5.76 15.60
C GLY A 142 5.39 4.43 15.80
N GLY A 143 4.67 3.31 15.90
CA GLY A 143 5.25 1.98 16.10
C GLY A 143 6.01 1.43 14.89
N VAL A 144 5.89 2.09 13.73
CA VAL A 144 6.63 1.78 12.49
C VAL A 144 7.47 3.01 12.14
N PRO A 145 8.81 2.97 12.35
CA PRO A 145 9.67 4.11 12.10
C PRO A 145 9.73 4.43 10.60
N SER A 146 9.89 5.72 10.26
CA SER A 146 10.13 6.11 8.87
C SER A 146 11.51 5.60 8.43
N PRO A 147 11.70 5.13 7.19
CA PRO A 147 13.01 4.72 6.68
C PRO A 147 14.09 5.81 6.81
N ALA A 148 13.69 7.09 6.81
CA ALA A 148 14.60 8.22 7.02
C ALA A 148 15.24 8.24 8.43
N GLN A 149 14.57 7.65 9.43
CA GLN A 149 15.04 7.61 10.82
C GLN A 149 16.01 6.43 11.09
N ALA A 150 16.22 5.55 10.12
CA ALA A 150 17.10 4.39 10.22
C ALA A 150 18.51 4.62 9.61
N SER A 151 18.92 5.88 9.40
CA SER A 151 20.31 6.16 9.03
C SER A 151 21.22 5.71 10.18
N PRO A 152 22.22 4.84 9.94
CA PRO A 152 23.22 4.57 10.96
C PRO A 152 23.98 5.87 11.20
N GLU A 153 24.26 6.17 12.47
CA GLU A 153 25.26 7.16 12.83
C GLU A 153 26.51 6.84 11.99
N ARG A 154 26.84 7.74 11.06
CA ARG A 154 28.14 7.72 10.40
C ARG A 154 29.14 8.01 11.52
N GLY A 155 29.77 6.95 12.03
CA GLY A 155 30.96 7.07 12.86
C GLY A 155 32.03 7.80 12.05
N GLU A 156 32.14 9.10 12.28
CA GLU A 156 33.31 9.90 11.93
C GLU A 156 34.41 9.61 12.96
N GLY A 157 35.60 9.27 12.47
CA GLY A 157 36.87 9.48 13.17
C GLY A 157 37.42 8.33 13.98
#